data_AF-A0AAD9TPU7-F1
#
_entry.id   AF-A0AAD9TPU7-F1
#
_cell.length_a   1.000
_cell.length_b   1.000
_cell.length_c   1.000
_cell.angle_alpha   90.00
_cell.angle_beta   90.00
_cell.angle_gamma   90.00
#
_symmetry.space_group_name_H-M   'P 1'
#
loop_
_entity.id
_entity.type
_entity.pdbx_description
1 polymer ?
#
loop_
_entity_poly.entity_id
_entity_poly.type
_entity_poly.pdbx_seq_one_letter_code
_entity_poly.pdbx_strand_id
1 'polypeptide(L)'
;MKPTMISFLSLLFLELLAVATITMGFSNGSTYVGCIQSEREALLRFKHDLNDTSNRLSSWVGDHGDCCKWDAVVCSNLTGHVIELHLGKPFSNQHYTSYEDYERSMLHGKISSSLLDLKHLVYLDLSFNDFEGVQIPRFLGSMSNLRNYAEYLSEEHSQLNLPTYV
;
A
#
# COMPACT_ATOMS: atom_id res chain seq x y z
N MET A 1 -45.89 -47.98 -19.04
CA MET A 1 -44.65 -48.56 -19.58
C MET A 1 -43.63 -48.57 -18.47
N LYS A 2 -43.02 -49.73 -18.15
CA LYS A 2 -42.04 -49.84 -17.06
C LYS A 2 -40.69 -49.30 -17.58
N PRO A 3 -40.01 -48.39 -16.88
CA PRO A 3 -38.69 -47.92 -17.28
C PRO A 3 -37.75 -49.12 -17.44
N THR A 4 -37.06 -49.19 -18.57
CA THR A 4 -36.11 -50.26 -18.86
C THR A 4 -34.88 -50.10 -17.96
N MET A 5 -34.24 -51.22 -17.62
CA MET A 5 -33.05 -51.27 -16.76
C MET A 5 -31.94 -50.28 -17.21
N ILE A 6 -31.86 -50.02 -18.51
CA ILE A 6 -30.93 -49.05 -19.13
C ILE A 6 -31.21 -47.62 -18.65
N SER A 7 -32.50 -47.24 -18.53
CA SER A 7 -32.90 -45.91 -18.05
C SER A 7 -32.55 -45.69 -16.57
N PHE A 8 -32.53 -46.74 -15.76
CA PHE A 8 -32.11 -46.64 -14.35
C PHE A 8 -30.60 -46.48 -14.23
N LEU A 9 -29.83 -47.23 -15.02
CA LEU A 9 -28.37 -47.13 -15.02
C LEU A 9 -27.89 -45.76 -15.53
N SER A 10 -28.56 -45.19 -16.53
CA SER A 10 -28.22 -43.86 -17.04
C SER A 10 -28.51 -42.75 -16.02
N LEU A 11 -29.60 -42.87 -15.25
CA LEU A 11 -29.93 -41.91 -14.19
C LEU A 11 -28.94 -41.99 -13.03
N LEU A 12 -28.59 -43.20 -12.58
CA LEU A 12 -27.57 -43.40 -11.54
C LEU A 12 -26.20 -42.85 -11.96
N PHE A 13 -25.82 -43.01 -13.22
CA PHE A 13 -24.55 -42.47 -13.73
C PHE A 13 -24.55 -40.94 -13.79
N LEU A 14 -25.67 -40.31 -14.20
CA LEU A 14 -25.81 -38.84 -14.18
C LEU A 14 -25.73 -38.27 -12.76
N GLU A 15 -26.36 -38.92 -11.79
CA GLU A 15 -26.27 -38.53 -10.38
C GLU A 15 -24.83 -38.66 -9.85
N LEU A 16 -24.12 -39.74 -10.22
CA LEU A 16 -22.72 -39.93 -9.85
C LEU A 16 -21.81 -38.83 -10.43
N LEU A 17 -22.01 -38.46 -11.70
CA LEU A 17 -21.27 -37.37 -12.35
C LEU A 17 -21.55 -36.02 -11.67
N ALA A 18 -22.81 -35.74 -11.33
CA ALA A 18 -23.17 -34.50 -10.64
C ALA A 18 -22.49 -34.40 -9.26
N VAL A 19 -22.50 -35.47 -8.47
CA VAL A 19 -21.83 -35.50 -7.15
C VAL A 19 -20.31 -35.35 -7.28
N ALA A 20 -19.69 -35.97 -8.29
CA ALA A 20 -18.26 -35.86 -8.55
C ALA A 20 -17.83 -34.43 -8.95
N THR A 21 -18.70 -33.65 -9.59
CA THR A 21 -18.42 -32.23 -9.90
C THR A 21 -18.52 -31.31 -8.68
N ILE A 22 -19.35 -31.65 -7.68
CA ILE A 22 -19.53 -30.85 -6.47
C ILE A 22 -18.33 -31.00 -5.51
N THR A 23 -17.65 -32.15 -5.54
CA THR A 23 -16.49 -32.41 -4.67
C THR A 23 -15.19 -31.78 -5.16
N MET A 24 -15.14 -31.22 -6.37
CA MET A 24 -13.96 -30.49 -6.89
C MET A 24 -13.91 -29.00 -6.49
N GLY A 25 -14.88 -28.50 -5.72
CA GLY A 25 -15.10 -27.06 -5.49
C GLY A 25 -14.57 -26.45 -4.19
N PHE A 26 -13.86 -27.18 -3.32
CA PHE A 26 -13.35 -26.61 -2.06
C PHE A 26 -11.84 -26.81 -1.94
N SER A 27 -11.09 -25.96 -2.63
CA SER A 27 -9.71 -25.69 -2.23
C SER A 27 -9.75 -24.77 -1.01
N ASN A 28 -9.34 -25.24 0.16
CA ASN A 28 -8.93 -24.36 1.27
C ASN A 28 -7.56 -23.74 0.89
N GLY A 29 -7.55 -22.95 -0.18
CA GLY A 29 -6.43 -22.08 -0.50
C GLY A 29 -6.55 -20.87 0.40
N SER A 30 -5.60 -20.67 1.30
CA SER A 30 -5.32 -19.31 1.76
C SER A 30 -4.96 -18.51 0.52
N THR A 31 -5.92 -17.74 -0.01
CA THR A 31 -5.70 -16.83 -1.13
C THR A 31 -4.92 -15.66 -0.57
N TYR A 32 -3.62 -15.83 -0.42
CA TYR A 32 -2.73 -14.70 -0.18
C TYR A 32 -2.89 -13.75 -1.37
N VAL A 33 -3.60 -12.65 -1.16
CA VAL A 33 -3.73 -11.58 -2.17
C VAL A 33 -2.52 -10.69 -1.98
N GLY A 34 -1.45 -10.98 -2.73
CA GLY A 34 -0.27 -10.14 -2.76
C GLY A 34 -0.56 -8.76 -3.36
N CYS A 35 0.45 -7.90 -3.35
CA CYS A 35 0.36 -6.54 -3.85
C CYS A 35 -0.16 -6.46 -5.30
N ILE A 36 -1.03 -5.47 -5.52
CA ILE A 36 -1.59 -5.16 -6.83
C ILE A 36 -0.54 -4.48 -7.70
N GLN A 37 -0.42 -4.95 -8.95
CA GLN A 37 0.60 -4.49 -9.90
C GLN A 37 0.58 -2.95 -10.10
N SER A 38 -0.59 -2.35 -10.29
CA SER A 38 -0.71 -0.91 -10.51
C SER A 38 -0.32 -0.08 -9.29
N GLU A 39 -0.61 -0.58 -8.08
CA GLU A 39 -0.20 0.08 -6.83
C GLU A 39 1.30 -0.06 -6.60
N ARG A 40 1.89 -1.22 -6.91
CA ARG A 40 3.34 -1.41 -6.91
C ARG A 40 4.04 -0.38 -7.80
N GLU A 41 3.57 -0.24 -9.03
CA GLU A 41 4.13 0.72 -9.99
C GLU A 41 3.95 2.17 -9.52
N ALA A 42 2.81 2.50 -8.91
CA ALA A 42 2.56 3.82 -8.35
C ALA A 42 3.53 4.16 -7.22
N LEU A 43 3.81 3.20 -6.33
CA LEU A 43 4.80 3.34 -5.26
C LEU A 43 6.22 3.47 -5.80
N LEU A 44 6.59 2.75 -6.87
CA LEU A 44 7.91 2.89 -7.51
C LEU A 44 8.07 4.24 -8.21
N ARG A 45 7.03 4.74 -8.89
CA ARG A 45 7.00 6.11 -9.43
C ARG A 45 7.14 7.15 -8.32
N PHE A 46 6.45 6.92 -7.21
CA PHE A 46 6.55 7.80 -6.03
C PHE A 46 7.99 7.81 -5.50
N LYS A 47 8.58 6.64 -5.26
CA LYS A 47 9.98 6.49 -4.81
C LYS A 47 10.98 7.15 -5.76
N HIS A 48 10.78 7.06 -7.08
CA HIS A 48 11.67 7.67 -8.07
C HIS A 48 11.76 9.20 -7.92
N ASP A 49 10.67 9.86 -7.53
CA ASP A 49 10.61 11.31 -7.36
C ASP A 49 11.13 11.78 -5.99
N LEU A 50 11.50 10.84 -5.10
CA LEU A 50 12.08 11.11 -3.80
C LEU A 50 13.60 11.03 -3.81
N ASN A 51 14.22 11.85 -2.96
CA ASN A 51 15.63 11.71 -2.61
C ASN A 51 15.75 11.06 -1.23
N ASP A 52 16.19 9.79 -1.22
CA ASP A 52 16.29 8.92 -0.03
C ASP A 52 17.75 8.58 0.26
N THR A 53 18.49 9.55 0.81
CA THR A 53 19.94 9.41 1.03
C THR A 53 20.32 8.39 2.10
N SER A 54 19.37 8.03 2.97
CA SER A 54 19.54 7.01 4.03
C SER A 54 19.01 5.62 3.64
N ASN A 55 18.52 5.45 2.41
CA ASN A 55 17.98 4.18 1.89
C ASN A 55 16.82 3.61 2.73
N ARG A 56 15.97 4.48 3.28
CA ARG A 56 14.77 4.10 4.04
C ARG A 56 13.78 3.29 3.21
N LEU A 57 13.79 3.46 1.90
CA LEU A 57 12.92 2.76 0.95
C LEU A 57 13.65 1.62 0.23
N SER A 58 14.75 1.10 0.79
CA SER A 58 15.56 0.05 0.16
C SER A 58 14.79 -1.24 -0.11
N SER A 59 13.78 -1.58 0.71
CA SER A 59 12.92 -2.75 0.48
C SER A 59 12.02 -2.62 -0.76
N TRP A 60 11.82 -1.41 -1.29
CA TRP A 60 10.92 -1.13 -2.41
C TRP A 60 11.59 -1.50 -3.73
N VAL A 61 11.48 -2.78 -4.11
CA VAL A 61 12.15 -3.39 -5.27
C VAL A 61 11.18 -3.66 -6.42
N GLY A 62 11.58 -3.30 -7.66
CA GLY A 62 10.67 -3.25 -8.81
C GLY A 62 10.21 -4.60 -9.37
N ASP A 63 11.11 -5.57 -9.46
CA ASP A 63 10.88 -6.82 -10.19
C ASP A 63 10.31 -7.89 -9.28
N HIS A 64 9.06 -8.29 -9.56
CA HIS A 64 8.36 -9.42 -8.92
C HIS A 64 8.20 -9.33 -7.39
N GLY A 65 8.54 -8.18 -6.81
CA GLY A 65 8.39 -7.90 -5.38
C GLY A 65 6.94 -7.70 -5.00
N ASP A 66 6.58 -8.23 -3.83
CA ASP A 66 5.29 -8.00 -3.21
C ASP A 66 5.35 -6.75 -2.33
N CYS A 67 4.74 -5.65 -2.77
CA CYS A 67 4.81 -4.39 -2.06
C CYS A 67 4.20 -4.42 -0.66
N CYS A 68 3.33 -5.39 -0.35
CA CYS A 68 2.77 -5.58 0.98
C CYS A 68 3.81 -6.10 1.99
N LYS A 69 5.01 -6.45 1.52
CA LYS A 69 6.17 -6.82 2.34
C LYS A 69 7.21 -5.71 2.43
N TRP A 70 6.96 -4.56 1.78
CA TRP A 70 7.90 -3.45 1.85
C TRP A 70 7.75 -2.72 3.20
N ASP A 71 8.88 -2.24 3.71
CA ASP A 71 8.90 -1.38 4.88
C ASP A 71 7.99 -0.17 4.64
N ALA A 72 7.26 0.20 5.69
CA ALA A 72 6.29 1.29 5.70
C ALA A 72 5.05 1.14 4.80
N VAL A 73 4.83 -0.01 4.15
CA VAL A 73 3.63 -0.28 3.35
C VAL A 73 2.72 -1.25 4.09
N VAL A 74 1.45 -0.85 4.30
CA VAL A 74 0.42 -1.73 4.88
C VAL A 74 -0.66 -1.99 3.85
N CYS A 75 -0.95 -3.27 3.61
CA CYS A 75 -2.01 -3.71 2.72
C CYS A 75 -3.20 -4.29 3.50
N SER A 76 -4.38 -4.21 2.89
CA SER A 76 -5.57 -4.94 3.33
C SER A 76 -5.35 -6.44 3.18
N ASN A 77 -5.43 -7.18 4.29
CA ASN A 77 -5.33 -8.65 4.28
C ASN A 77 -6.45 -9.34 3.48
N LEU A 78 -7.55 -8.63 3.17
CA LEU A 78 -8.67 -9.16 2.41
C LEU A 78 -8.52 -8.94 0.90
N THR A 79 -7.96 -7.79 0.50
CA THR A 79 -8.01 -7.33 -0.89
C THR A 79 -6.64 -7.10 -1.52
N GLY A 80 -5.55 -7.11 -0.74
CA GLY A 80 -4.19 -6.81 -1.21
C GLY A 80 -3.94 -5.34 -1.57
N HIS A 81 -4.94 -4.47 -1.41
CA HIS A 81 -4.83 -3.03 -1.65
C HIS A 81 -3.95 -2.36 -0.60
N VAL A 82 -3.08 -1.45 -1.01
CA VAL A 82 -2.33 -0.55 -0.12
C VAL A 82 -3.30 0.39 0.58
N ILE A 83 -3.32 0.34 1.91
CA ILE A 83 -4.23 1.11 2.76
C ILE A 83 -3.49 2.10 3.66
N GLU A 84 -2.23 1.87 3.98
CA GLU A 84 -1.42 2.81 4.79
C GLU A 84 0.01 2.93 4.28
N LEU A 85 0.54 4.15 4.35
CA LEU A 85 1.95 4.47 4.13
C LEU A 85 2.51 5.21 5.34
N HIS A 86 3.56 4.65 5.95
CA HIS A 86 4.20 5.15 7.17
C HIS A 86 5.59 5.73 6.89
N LEU A 87 5.65 6.87 6.21
CA LEU A 87 6.90 7.45 5.70
C LEU A 87 7.43 8.60 6.56
N GLY A 88 6.87 8.80 7.75
CA GLY A 88 7.40 9.76 8.72
C GLY A 88 8.88 9.48 9.04
N LYS A 89 9.70 10.53 9.22
CA LYS A 89 11.10 10.38 9.57
C LYS A 89 11.22 9.54 10.85
N PRO A 90 12.03 8.46 10.85
CA PRO A 90 12.16 7.61 12.02
C PRO A 90 12.81 8.39 13.18
N PHE A 91 12.13 8.40 14.33
CA PHE A 91 12.67 8.83 15.62
C PHE A 91 13.34 7.65 16.32
N SER A 92 14.25 6.96 15.63
CA SER A 92 15.02 5.93 16.32
C SER A 92 15.94 6.58 17.35
N ASN A 93 16.40 5.82 18.34
CA ASN A 93 17.43 6.25 19.30
C ASN A 93 18.81 6.47 18.64
N GLN A 94 18.85 6.70 17.32
CA GLN A 94 20.05 7.08 16.59
C GLN A 94 20.55 8.38 17.19
N HIS A 95 21.71 8.28 17.84
CA HIS A 95 22.52 9.43 18.15
C HIS A 95 22.99 9.99 16.80
N TYR A 96 22.26 10.97 16.26
CA TYR A 96 22.77 11.78 15.17
C TYR A 96 24.05 12.42 15.66
N THR A 97 25.17 12.06 15.04
CA THR A 97 26.48 12.55 15.46
C THR A 97 26.78 13.93 14.89
N SER A 98 25.98 14.34 13.90
CA SER A 98 26.05 15.61 13.22
C SER A 98 24.67 16.06 12.73
N TYR A 99 24.57 17.34 12.37
CA TYR A 99 23.40 17.88 11.66
C TYR A 99 23.23 17.20 10.28
N GLU A 100 24.33 16.86 9.61
CA GLU A 100 24.29 16.15 8.33
C GLU A 100 23.63 14.77 8.45
N ASP A 101 23.92 14.01 9.52
CA ASP A 101 23.27 12.72 9.76
C ASP A 101 21.75 12.87 9.98
N TYR A 102 21.35 13.94 10.66
CA TYR A 102 19.95 14.28 10.88
C TYR A 102 19.25 14.57 9.55
N GLU A 103 19.83 15.46 8.74
CA GLU A 103 19.34 15.83 7.40
C GLU A 103 19.21 14.62 6.46
N ARG A 104 20.21 13.73 6.47
CA ARG A 104 20.20 12.52 5.63
C ARG A 104 19.12 11.51 6.01
N SER A 105 18.59 11.59 7.25
CA SER A 105 17.52 10.70 7.71
C SER A 105 16.12 11.13 7.23
N MET A 106 15.99 12.34 6.69
CA MET A 106 14.75 12.83 6.10
C MET A 106 14.62 12.34 4.65
N LEU A 107 13.38 12.10 4.22
CA LEU A 107 13.06 12.00 2.80
C LEU A 107 12.98 13.41 2.23
N HIS A 108 13.54 13.58 1.04
CA HIS A 108 13.55 14.83 0.30
C HIS A 108 12.88 14.66 -1.07
N GLY A 109 12.78 15.75 -1.83
CA GLY A 109 12.29 15.74 -3.20
C GLY A 109 10.78 15.99 -3.31
N LYS A 110 10.13 15.39 -4.32
CA LYS A 110 8.76 15.76 -4.71
C LYS A 110 7.74 14.72 -4.28
N ILE A 111 6.68 15.16 -3.61
CA ILE A 111 5.48 14.35 -3.38
C ILE A 111 4.73 14.18 -4.72
N SER A 112 4.91 13.03 -5.36
CA SER A 112 4.40 12.75 -6.71
C SER A 112 2.88 12.45 -6.73
N SER A 113 2.23 12.83 -7.83
CA SER A 113 0.79 12.55 -8.05
C SER A 113 0.49 11.07 -8.32
N SER A 114 1.51 10.21 -8.43
CA SER A 114 1.32 8.76 -8.50
C SER A 114 0.58 8.20 -7.29
N LEU A 115 0.60 8.90 -6.14
CA LEU A 115 -0.21 8.55 -4.97
C LEU A 115 -1.72 8.51 -5.26
N LEU A 116 -2.21 9.21 -6.30
CA LEU A 116 -3.61 9.15 -6.73
C LEU A 116 -4.03 7.76 -7.22
N ASP A 117 -3.08 6.93 -7.66
CA ASP A 117 -3.34 5.57 -8.09
C ASP A 117 -3.61 4.62 -6.90
N LEU A 118 -3.24 5.03 -5.67
CA LEU A 118 -3.51 4.32 -4.43
C LEU A 118 -4.93 4.65 -3.92
N LYS A 119 -5.94 4.25 -4.69
CA LYS A 119 -7.34 4.64 -4.46
C LYS A 119 -7.90 4.19 -3.12
N HIS A 120 -7.28 3.22 -2.48
CA HIS A 120 -7.70 2.64 -1.21
C HIS A 120 -6.87 3.14 -0.03
N LEU A 121 -5.93 4.06 -0.25
CA LEU A 121 -5.11 4.62 0.81
C LEU A 121 -5.98 5.39 1.80
N VAL A 122 -5.89 5.00 3.09
CA VAL A 122 -6.64 5.58 4.21
C VAL A 122 -5.73 6.42 5.10
N TYR A 123 -4.45 6.05 5.18
CA TYR A 123 -3.46 6.70 6.03
C TYR A 123 -2.19 7.02 5.25
N LEU A 124 -1.72 8.27 5.33
CA LEU A 124 -0.46 8.73 4.76
C LEU A 124 0.29 9.56 5.79
N ASP A 125 1.41 9.05 6.27
CA ASP A 125 2.34 9.79 7.14
C ASP A 125 3.57 10.20 6.35
N LEU A 126 3.77 11.51 6.22
CA LEU A 126 4.93 12.15 5.63
C LEU A 126 5.68 13.02 6.65
N SER A 127 5.35 12.90 7.93
CA SER A 127 5.82 13.80 8.98
C SER A 127 7.33 13.82 9.15
N PHE A 128 7.84 14.98 9.56
CA PHE A 128 9.25 15.24 9.89
C PHE A 128 10.24 14.98 8.76
N ASN A 129 9.77 14.93 7.52
CA ASN A 129 10.61 14.95 6.33
C ASN A 129 10.77 16.39 5.83
N ASP A 130 11.69 16.61 4.88
CA ASP A 130 11.91 17.90 4.26
C ASP A 130 11.61 17.83 2.76
N PHE A 131 10.39 18.21 2.37
CA PHE A 131 10.00 18.31 0.97
C PHE A 131 10.22 19.74 0.43
N GLU A 132 11.29 20.42 0.85
CA GLU A 132 11.74 21.72 0.34
C GLU A 132 10.66 22.83 0.43
N GLY A 133 9.84 22.80 1.49
CA GLY A 133 8.75 23.75 1.66
C GLY A 133 7.62 23.63 0.61
N VAL A 134 7.54 22.50 -0.10
CA VAL A 134 6.44 22.22 -1.02
C VAL A 134 5.13 22.25 -0.23
N GLN A 135 4.24 23.17 -0.60
CA GLN A 135 2.87 23.17 -0.08
C GLN A 135 2.23 21.79 -0.31
N ILE A 136 1.50 21.30 0.69
CA ILE A 136 0.66 20.10 0.60
C ILE A 136 0.07 19.99 -0.82
N PRO A 137 0.46 18.97 -1.59
CA PRO A 137 0.00 18.89 -2.97
C PRO A 137 -1.52 18.85 -3.01
N ARG A 138 -2.13 19.78 -3.73
CA ARG A 138 -3.60 19.93 -3.81
C ARG A 138 -4.31 18.63 -4.21
N PHE A 139 -3.62 17.75 -4.94
CA PHE A 139 -4.18 16.46 -5.34
C PHE A 139 -4.47 15.54 -4.15
N LEU A 140 -3.81 15.68 -2.99
CA LEU A 140 -4.11 14.89 -1.80
C LEU A 140 -5.56 15.09 -1.35
N GLY A 141 -6.10 16.31 -1.52
CA GLY A 141 -7.52 16.60 -1.27
C GLY A 141 -8.50 15.92 -2.23
N SER A 142 -8.02 15.31 -3.32
CA SER A 142 -8.84 14.52 -4.26
C SER A 142 -8.85 13.02 -3.96
N MET A 143 -8.08 12.56 -2.96
CA MET A 143 -8.03 11.16 -2.55
C MET A 143 -9.23 10.81 -1.66
N SER A 144 -10.26 10.20 -2.25
CA SER A 144 -11.57 10.00 -1.62
C SER A 144 -11.58 9.12 -0.36
N ASN A 145 -10.59 8.23 -0.20
CA ASN A 145 -10.50 7.33 0.95
C ASN A 145 -9.50 7.79 2.02
N LEU A 146 -8.70 8.83 1.75
CA LEU A 146 -7.70 9.32 2.69
C LEU A 146 -8.39 9.98 3.88
N ARG A 147 -8.13 9.47 5.09
CA ARG A 147 -8.75 9.95 6.33
C ARG A 147 -7.75 10.59 7.27
N ASN A 148 -6.53 10.08 7.29
CA ASN A 148 -5.47 10.54 8.16
C ASN A 148 -4.26 10.94 7.32
N TYR A 149 -3.84 12.18 7.50
CA TYR A 149 -2.65 12.73 6.89
C TYR A 149 -1.81 13.35 8.01
N ALA A 150 -0.57 12.87 8.17
CA ALA A 150 0.37 13.42 9.14
C ALA A 150 1.50 14.15 8.41
N GLU A 151 1.56 15.47 8.60
CA GLU A 151 2.64 16.33 8.15
C GLU A 151 3.02 17.24 9.32
N TYR A 152 4.08 16.87 10.03
CA TYR A 152 4.75 17.76 10.96
C TYR A 152 6.02 18.22 10.28
N LEU A 153 6.03 19.42 9.70
CA LEU A 153 7.25 19.94 9.09
C LEU A 153 8.34 20.13 10.16
N SER A 154 9.61 19.95 9.79
CA SER A 154 10.76 20.32 10.62
C SER A 154 10.65 21.80 11.03
N GLU A 155 11.12 22.14 12.24
CA GLU A 155 10.76 23.37 12.98
C GLU A 155 11.13 24.73 12.33
N GLU A 156 11.68 24.78 11.11
CA GLU A 156 12.10 26.03 10.48
C GLU A 156 10.94 26.95 10.01
N HIS A 157 9.70 26.46 9.93
CA HIS A 157 8.56 27.30 9.49
C HIS A 157 7.78 28.00 10.62
N SER A 158 8.26 27.93 11.88
CA SER A 158 7.59 28.51 13.06
C SER A 158 7.59 30.06 13.13
N GLN A 159 7.97 30.79 12.06
CA GLN A 159 7.86 32.26 12.00
C GLN A 159 6.71 32.81 11.14
N LEU A 160 5.81 32.00 10.57
CA LEU A 160 4.55 32.53 10.03
C LEU A 160 3.34 31.92 10.73
N ASN A 161 2.81 32.70 11.67
CA ASN A 161 1.49 32.54 12.28
C ASN A 161 0.42 32.24 11.24
N LEU A 162 -0.21 31.05 11.28
CA LEU A 162 -1.63 30.84 11.00
C LEU A 162 -2.12 29.55 11.69
N PRO A 163 -3.42 29.47 12.05
CA PRO A 163 -3.88 28.79 13.25
C PRO A 163 -3.99 27.28 13.11
N THR A 164 -3.72 26.62 14.22
CA THR A 164 -4.03 25.22 14.48
C THR A 164 -5.54 24.96 14.44
N TYR A 165 -5.88 23.71 14.11
CA TYR A 165 -7.20 23.04 14.18
C TYR A 165 -8.16 23.25 13.00
N VAL A 166 -8.30 22.19 12.18
CA VAL A 166 -9.49 21.30 12.15
C VAL A 166 -9.00 19.86 11.96
#